data_AF-A0A067CV94-F1
#
_entry.id   AF-A0A067CV94-F1
#
_cell.length_a   1.000
_cell.length_b   1.000
_cell.length_c   1.000
_cell.angle_alpha   90.00
_cell.angle_beta   90.00
_cell.angle_gamma   90.00
#
_symmetry.space_group_name_H-M   'P 1'
#
loop_
_entity.id
_entity.type
_entity.pdbx_description
1 polymer ?
#
loop_
_entity_poly.entity_id
_entity_poly.type
_entity_poly.pdbx_seq_one_letter_code
_entity_poly.pdbx_strand_id
1 'polypeptide(L)'
;MCNPVHGVEAELAKVRAEGDWVLIKIEMEKKAMEATMAALAEAQDEMKRLRAAKSASRAKPDHPRQRKQLADHEQRLHVALQAKRQHIATLRLAVDEARRTKLDAAAALAAEEACASDWESKIKRAAADLETALSNDARVADEIKRLQAEIDANESAFLAQKQQLAAELQQPLIERTHKAYRAHKLEYRKKSNLSWLKKIDLVKRTESLERKKELLDYALSATQAPNVAALLTTFLAQEAKKNAVATALAGRASRHAQVLATMADVEAELAKLQLAEVHANPFRADLVAALEASRDRANVVAAESATVASTLTQLESPIAALYELAFETLPTEMMSIVWSAPHLLPSLLARVEARVSEQVLSCVATACQGVADSSTWPSLPLVARFLELRGATRHPATPPPVVPPSIMTHGNSSKDTADDDDKWPVHSKALLAALHAKHDAAKQ
;
A
#
# COMPACT_ATOMS: atom_id res chain seq x y z
N MET A 1 3.18 39.35 2.25
CA MET A 1 2.74 39.12 3.65
C MET A 1 1.23 38.97 3.61
N CYS A 2 0.71 37.74 3.64
CA CYS A 2 -0.73 37.47 3.65
C CYS A 2 -1.23 37.40 5.09
N ASN A 3 -2.27 38.18 5.39
CA ASN A 3 -2.81 38.34 6.74
C ASN A 3 -3.47 37.05 7.26
N PRO A 4 -3.02 36.48 8.41
CA PRO A 4 -3.56 35.26 9.00
C PRO A 4 -4.98 35.41 9.60
N VAL A 5 -5.53 36.63 9.62
CA VAL A 5 -6.84 36.94 10.21
C VAL A 5 -8.01 36.44 9.34
N HIS A 6 -7.85 36.39 8.01
CA HIS A 6 -8.93 35.99 7.09
C HIS A 6 -9.22 34.48 7.12
N GLY A 7 -8.24 33.65 7.50
CA GLY A 7 -8.44 32.20 7.62
C GLY A 7 -9.28 31.82 8.83
N VAL A 8 -9.14 32.56 9.93
CA VAL A 8 -9.87 32.28 11.19
C VAL A 8 -11.34 32.69 11.08
N GLU A 9 -11.64 33.81 10.40
CA GLU A 9 -13.03 34.24 10.16
C GLU A 9 -13.78 33.30 9.20
N ALA A 10 -13.10 32.75 8.20
CA ALA A 10 -13.68 31.78 7.27
C ALA A 10 -13.99 30.43 7.96
N GLU A 11 -13.08 29.93 8.80
CA GLU A 11 -13.33 28.72 9.60
C GLU A 11 -14.48 28.94 10.61
N LEU A 12 -14.57 30.13 11.21
CA LEU A 12 -15.65 30.45 12.15
C LEU A 12 -17.02 30.56 11.46
N ALA A 13 -17.07 31.05 10.21
CA ALA A 13 -18.27 31.04 9.38
C ALA A 13 -18.69 29.61 8.99
N LYS A 14 -17.71 28.74 8.70
CA LYS A 14 -17.95 27.33 8.38
C LYS A 14 -18.52 26.56 9.57
N VAL A 15 -17.95 26.73 10.76
CA VAL A 15 -18.46 26.12 12.00
C VAL A 15 -19.90 26.57 12.31
N ARG A 16 -20.24 27.84 12.04
CA ARG A 16 -21.62 28.33 12.18
C ARG A 16 -22.58 27.68 11.19
N ALA A 17 -22.19 27.59 9.92
CA ALA A 17 -23.01 26.95 8.88
C ALA A 17 -23.21 25.44 9.15
N GLU A 18 -22.18 24.76 9.65
CA GLU A 18 -22.27 23.36 10.09
C GLU A 18 -23.19 23.22 11.31
N GLY A 19 -23.11 24.14 12.27
CA GLY A 19 -24.02 24.18 13.42
C GLY A 19 -25.49 24.38 13.03
N ASP A 20 -25.77 25.31 12.11
CA ASP A 20 -27.12 25.58 11.61
C ASP A 20 -27.68 24.37 10.85
N TRP A 21 -26.84 23.68 10.05
CA TRP A 21 -27.26 22.47 9.35
C TRP A 21 -27.61 21.33 10.31
N VAL A 22 -26.83 21.16 11.39
CA VAL A 22 -27.12 20.17 12.43
C VAL A 22 -28.44 20.49 13.14
N LEU A 23 -28.72 21.75 13.46
CA LEU A 23 -29.98 22.16 14.09
C LEU A 23 -31.19 21.90 13.17
N ILE A 24 -31.09 22.21 11.88
CA ILE A 24 -32.13 21.91 10.89
C ILE A 24 -32.38 20.40 10.82
N LYS A 25 -31.31 19.60 10.83
CA LYS A 25 -31.42 18.14 10.80
C LYS A 25 -32.12 17.58 12.04
N ILE A 26 -31.77 18.07 13.22
CA ILE A 26 -32.43 17.68 14.48
C ILE A 26 -33.92 18.03 14.44
N GLU A 27 -34.28 19.21 13.95
CA GLU A 27 -35.68 19.63 13.86
C GLU A 27 -36.47 18.79 12.84
N MET A 28 -35.84 18.40 11.72
CA MET A 28 -36.45 17.48 10.75
C MET A 28 -36.63 16.07 11.33
N GLU A 29 -35.63 15.54 12.02
CA GLU A 29 -35.70 14.23 12.68
C GLU A 29 -36.76 14.22 13.79
N LYS A 30 -36.89 15.33 14.53
CA LYS A 30 -37.96 15.51 15.53
C LYS A 30 -39.35 15.50 14.91
N LYS A 31 -39.57 16.23 13.81
CA LYS A 31 -40.85 16.21 13.08
C LYS A 31 -41.17 14.82 12.51
N ALA A 32 -40.17 14.11 11.99
CA ALA A 32 -40.34 12.74 11.54
C ALA A 32 -40.72 11.80 12.70
N MET A 33 -40.10 11.98 13.86
CA MET A 33 -40.42 11.21 15.07
C MET A 33 -41.86 11.49 15.54
N GLU A 34 -42.28 12.75 15.59
CA GLU A 34 -43.66 13.14 15.94
C GLU A 34 -44.68 12.53 14.98
N ALA A 35 -44.40 12.54 13.66
CA ALA A 35 -45.26 11.90 12.65
C ALA A 35 -45.35 10.37 12.85
N THR A 36 -44.22 9.71 13.15
CA THR A 36 -44.22 8.26 13.43
C THR A 36 -44.96 7.92 14.73
N MET A 37 -44.86 8.76 15.76
CA MET A 37 -45.61 8.60 17.00
C MET A 37 -47.12 8.76 16.80
N ALA A 38 -47.55 9.72 15.98
CA ALA A 38 -48.96 9.91 15.63
C ALA A 38 -49.51 8.69 14.87
N ALA A 39 -48.77 8.18 13.87
CA ALA A 39 -49.14 6.98 13.14
C ALA A 39 -49.22 5.73 14.06
N LEU A 40 -48.34 5.64 15.07
CA LEU A 40 -48.39 4.56 16.06
C LEU A 40 -49.65 4.65 16.93
N ALA A 41 -50.05 5.87 17.33
CA ALA A 41 -51.26 6.08 18.12
C ALA A 41 -52.52 5.71 17.32
N GLU A 42 -52.61 6.13 16.05
CA GLU A 42 -53.71 5.75 15.15
C GLU A 42 -53.78 4.21 14.96
N ALA A 43 -52.64 3.56 14.75
CA ALA A 43 -52.58 2.10 14.62
C ALA A 43 -53.00 1.37 15.91
N GLN A 44 -52.66 1.93 17.08
CA GLN A 44 -53.10 1.40 18.37
C GLN A 44 -54.61 1.54 18.58
N ASP A 45 -55.19 2.67 18.18
CA ASP A 45 -56.62 2.90 18.31
C ASP A 45 -57.43 2.07 17.31
N GLU A 46 -56.94 1.87 16.09
CA GLU A 46 -57.57 0.91 15.16
C GLU A 46 -57.45 -0.53 15.66
N MET A 47 -56.33 -0.93 16.28
CA MET A 47 -56.23 -2.23 16.93
C MET A 47 -57.23 -2.40 18.09
N LYS A 48 -57.46 -1.37 18.90
CA LYS A 48 -58.49 -1.40 19.95
C LYS A 48 -59.89 -1.53 19.35
N ARG A 49 -60.17 -0.79 18.27
CA ARG A 49 -61.46 -0.83 17.55
C ARG A 49 -61.73 -2.22 16.96
N LEU A 50 -60.74 -2.83 16.31
CA LEU A 50 -60.83 -4.19 15.77
C LEU A 50 -61.01 -5.24 16.86
N ARG A 51 -60.36 -5.08 18.04
CA ARG A 51 -60.56 -5.97 19.19
C ARG A 51 -61.97 -5.86 19.77
N ALA A 52 -62.52 -4.65 19.87
CA ALA A 52 -63.89 -4.42 20.33
C ALA A 52 -64.94 -4.96 19.33
N ALA A 53 -64.70 -4.82 18.03
CA ALA A 53 -65.55 -5.43 17.00
C ALA A 53 -65.49 -6.97 17.04
N LYS A 54 -64.30 -7.53 17.29
CA LYS A 54 -64.10 -8.98 17.38
C LYS A 54 -64.75 -9.58 18.64
N SER A 55 -64.77 -8.87 19.77
CA SER A 55 -65.47 -9.31 20.98
C SER A 55 -67.00 -9.26 20.85
N ALA A 56 -67.54 -8.29 20.10
CA ALA A 56 -68.96 -8.20 19.78
C ALA A 56 -69.45 -9.29 18.82
N SER A 57 -68.57 -9.82 17.94
CA SER A 57 -68.92 -10.89 16.99
C SER A 57 -68.80 -12.32 17.53
N ARG A 58 -68.56 -12.51 18.83
CA ARG A 58 -68.33 -13.84 19.43
C ARG A 58 -69.64 -14.63 19.62
N ALA A 59 -70.39 -14.84 18.53
CA ALA A 59 -71.26 -15.99 18.39
C ALA A 59 -70.36 -17.22 18.16
N LYS A 60 -70.56 -18.27 18.96
CA LYS A 60 -69.76 -19.51 18.91
C LYS A 60 -69.86 -20.16 17.51
N PRO A 61 -68.73 -20.51 16.86
CA PRO A 61 -68.77 -21.44 15.75
C PRO A 61 -68.83 -22.86 16.33
N ASP A 62 -70.03 -23.45 16.32
CA ASP A 62 -70.26 -24.88 16.60
C ASP A 62 -70.13 -25.72 15.33
N HIS A 63 -69.03 -25.52 14.58
CA HIS A 63 -68.63 -26.45 13.52
C HIS A 63 -67.22 -26.98 13.81
N PRO A 64 -67.06 -28.29 14.12
CA PRO A 64 -65.76 -28.89 14.46
C PRO A 64 -64.71 -28.73 13.36
N ARG A 65 -65.15 -28.59 12.10
CA ARG A 65 -64.29 -28.34 10.93
C ARG A 65 -63.64 -26.95 10.96
N GLN A 66 -64.36 -25.92 11.41
CA GLN A 66 -63.82 -24.55 11.53
C GLN A 66 -62.86 -24.43 12.71
N ARG A 67 -63.11 -25.14 13.82
CA ARG A 67 -62.17 -25.18 14.96
C ARG A 67 -60.84 -25.83 14.58
N LYS A 68 -60.87 -26.92 13.80
CA LYS A 68 -59.65 -27.55 13.28
C LYS A 68 -58.90 -26.64 12.32
N GLN A 69 -59.60 -25.97 11.40
CA GLN A 69 -58.99 -25.00 10.48
C GLN A 69 -58.34 -23.81 11.21
N LEU A 70 -58.98 -23.30 12.27
CA LEU A 70 -58.42 -22.26 13.13
C LEU A 70 -57.16 -22.75 13.86
N ALA A 71 -57.19 -23.94 14.47
CA ALA A 71 -56.03 -24.53 15.13
C ALA A 71 -54.85 -24.76 14.15
N ASP A 72 -55.13 -25.26 12.94
CA ASP A 72 -54.12 -25.44 11.89
C ASP A 72 -53.55 -24.10 11.39
N HIS A 73 -54.36 -23.03 11.41
CA HIS A 73 -53.90 -21.69 11.06
C HIS A 73 -53.04 -21.07 12.17
N GLU A 74 -53.46 -21.21 13.44
CA GLU A 74 -52.69 -20.77 14.61
C GLU A 74 -51.34 -21.50 14.70
N GLN A 75 -51.31 -22.81 14.46
CA GLN A 75 -50.07 -23.58 14.42
C GLN A 75 -49.13 -23.10 13.31
N ARG A 76 -49.66 -22.82 12.11
CA ARG A 76 -48.87 -22.24 11.00
C ARG A 76 -48.31 -20.86 11.35
N LEU A 77 -49.11 -20.02 12.02
CA LEU A 77 -48.65 -18.71 12.50
C LEU A 77 -47.56 -18.83 13.57
N HIS A 78 -47.68 -19.79 14.50
CA HIS A 78 -46.64 -20.06 15.49
C HIS A 78 -45.32 -20.49 14.86
N VAL A 79 -45.37 -21.42 13.88
CA VAL A 79 -44.17 -21.84 13.13
C VAL A 79 -43.57 -20.67 12.36
N ALA A 80 -44.39 -19.86 11.68
CA ALA A 80 -43.92 -18.68 10.96
C ALA A 80 -43.28 -17.65 11.89
N LEU A 81 -43.87 -17.38 13.06
CA LEU A 81 -43.30 -16.49 14.07
C LEU A 81 -41.97 -17.03 14.63
N GLN A 82 -41.87 -18.34 14.86
CA GLN A 82 -40.62 -18.96 15.32
C GLN A 82 -39.51 -18.83 14.26
N ALA A 83 -39.83 -19.07 12.98
CA ALA A 83 -38.89 -18.88 11.88
C ALA A 83 -38.43 -17.41 11.76
N LYS A 84 -39.35 -16.44 11.92
CA LYS A 84 -38.99 -15.01 11.93
C LYS A 84 -38.12 -14.64 13.13
N ARG A 85 -38.37 -15.20 14.32
CA ARG A 85 -37.50 -15.00 15.50
C ARG A 85 -36.10 -15.55 15.30
N GLN A 86 -35.96 -16.73 14.70
CA GLN A 86 -34.66 -17.31 14.36
C GLN A 86 -33.93 -16.41 13.35
N HIS A 87 -34.60 -15.95 12.30
CA HIS A 87 -34.01 -15.04 11.32
C HIS A 87 -33.54 -13.72 11.95
N ILE A 88 -34.33 -13.13 12.86
CA ILE A 88 -33.92 -11.93 13.61
C ILE A 88 -32.67 -12.22 14.45
N ALA A 89 -32.57 -13.38 15.09
CA ALA A 89 -31.37 -13.76 15.84
C ALA A 89 -30.13 -13.88 14.94
N THR A 90 -30.27 -14.47 13.75
CA THR A 90 -29.19 -14.54 12.76
C THR A 90 -28.75 -13.15 12.29
N LEU A 91 -29.70 -12.26 12.01
CA LEU A 91 -29.39 -10.88 11.61
C LEU A 91 -28.67 -10.11 12.72
N ARG A 92 -29.04 -10.32 13.99
CA ARG A 92 -28.33 -9.70 15.12
C ARG A 92 -26.87 -10.15 15.19
N LEU A 93 -26.62 -11.46 15.06
CA LEU A 93 -25.26 -11.98 15.02
C LEU A 93 -24.46 -11.40 13.84
N ALA A 94 -25.06 -11.29 12.65
CA ALA A 94 -24.42 -10.68 11.50
C ALA A 94 -24.08 -9.19 11.71
N VAL A 95 -24.96 -8.44 12.38
CA VAL A 95 -24.72 -7.04 12.74
C VAL A 95 -23.58 -6.92 13.75
N ASP A 96 -23.54 -7.78 14.76
CA ASP A 96 -22.47 -7.76 15.77
C ASP A 96 -21.11 -8.13 15.15
N GLU A 97 -21.08 -9.08 14.21
CA GLU A 97 -19.87 -9.42 13.46
C GLU A 97 -19.42 -8.28 12.54
N ALA A 98 -20.35 -7.64 11.84
CA ALA A 98 -20.06 -6.46 11.02
C ALA A 98 -19.51 -5.28 11.87
N ARG A 99 -19.95 -5.16 13.13
CA ARG A 99 -19.41 -4.15 14.06
C ARG A 99 -17.99 -4.48 14.50
N ARG A 100 -17.70 -5.74 14.82
CA ARG A 100 -16.35 -6.19 15.20
C ARG A 100 -15.36 -5.97 14.07
N THR A 101 -15.68 -6.47 12.88
CA THR A 101 -14.85 -6.27 11.69
C THR A 101 -14.59 -4.80 11.37
N LYS A 102 -15.59 -3.92 11.57
CA LYS A 102 -15.42 -2.47 11.43
C LYS A 102 -14.48 -1.88 12.49
N LEU A 103 -14.58 -2.32 13.74
CA LEU A 103 -13.69 -1.88 14.82
C LEU A 103 -12.24 -2.34 14.56
N ASP A 104 -12.05 -3.58 14.12
CA ASP A 104 -10.73 -4.13 13.79
C ASP A 104 -10.12 -3.39 12.60
N ALA A 105 -10.92 -3.08 11.56
CA ALA A 105 -10.47 -2.26 10.43
C ALA A 105 -10.08 -0.84 10.86
N ALA A 106 -10.84 -0.23 11.77
CA ALA A 106 -10.50 1.10 12.31
C ALA A 106 -9.20 1.07 13.13
N ALA A 107 -8.96 0.00 13.91
CA ALA A 107 -7.71 -0.18 14.65
C ALA A 107 -6.52 -0.39 13.70
N ALA A 108 -6.70 -1.14 12.61
CA ALA A 108 -5.68 -1.33 11.59
C ALA A 108 -5.33 0.00 10.90
N LEU A 109 -6.33 0.79 10.50
CA LEU A 109 -6.11 2.12 9.90
C LEU A 109 -5.38 3.06 10.87
N ALA A 110 -5.74 3.08 12.15
CA ALA A 110 -5.04 3.89 13.15
C ALA A 110 -3.56 3.47 13.33
N ALA A 111 -3.26 2.18 13.23
CA ALA A 111 -1.89 1.68 13.26
C ALA A 111 -1.09 2.08 11.99
N GLU A 112 -1.73 2.04 10.82
CA GLU A 112 -1.14 2.51 9.56
C GLU A 112 -0.87 4.02 9.59
N GLU A 113 -1.79 4.83 10.10
CA GLU A 113 -1.61 6.28 10.29
C GLU A 113 -0.44 6.61 11.24
N ALA A 114 -0.32 5.86 12.34
CA ALA A 114 0.80 6.00 13.27
C ALA A 114 2.15 5.66 12.60
N CYS A 115 2.18 4.59 11.80
CA CYS A 115 3.36 4.21 11.01
C CYS A 115 3.72 5.29 9.98
N ALA A 116 2.73 5.81 9.26
CA ALA A 116 2.92 6.88 8.28
C ALA A 116 3.50 8.15 8.92
N SER A 117 3.01 8.53 10.10
CA SER A 117 3.52 9.68 10.86
C SER A 117 4.98 9.49 11.32
N ASP A 118 5.36 8.29 11.75
CA ASP A 118 6.76 7.98 12.09
C ASP A 118 7.67 8.07 10.85
N TRP A 119 7.23 7.55 9.70
CA TRP A 119 7.96 7.67 8.44
C TRP A 119 8.09 9.12 7.98
N GLU A 120 7.03 9.93 8.08
CA GLU A 120 7.11 11.35 7.76
C GLU A 120 8.12 12.08 8.66
N SER A 121 8.15 11.73 9.95
CA SER A 121 9.10 12.27 10.91
C SER A 121 10.55 11.84 10.61
N LYS A 122 10.76 10.62 10.12
CA LYS A 122 12.09 10.14 9.67
C LYS A 122 12.53 10.85 8.39
N ILE A 123 11.62 11.05 7.43
CA ILE A 123 11.90 11.78 6.19
C ILE A 123 12.29 13.22 6.49
N LYS A 124 11.56 13.91 7.38
CA LYS A 124 11.90 15.28 7.81
C LYS A 124 13.28 15.37 8.45
N ARG A 125 13.64 14.41 9.30
CA ARG A 125 14.98 14.32 9.89
C ARG A 125 16.06 14.10 8.83
N ALA A 126 15.86 13.13 7.94
CA ALA A 126 16.81 12.85 6.87
C ALA A 126 16.98 14.04 5.91
N ALA A 127 15.92 14.79 5.63
CA ALA A 127 15.98 16.01 4.84
C ALA A 127 16.82 17.10 5.53
N ALA A 128 16.63 17.29 6.84
CA ALA A 128 17.44 18.22 7.63
C ALA A 128 18.92 17.80 7.66
N ASP A 129 19.19 16.50 7.85
CA ASP A 129 20.56 15.98 7.83
C ASP A 129 21.22 16.20 6.46
N LEU A 130 20.50 15.98 5.36
CA LEU A 130 20.97 16.26 4.00
C LEU A 130 21.30 17.75 3.81
N GLU A 131 20.44 18.65 4.29
CA GLU A 131 20.68 20.09 4.20
C GLU A 131 21.95 20.50 4.98
N THR A 132 22.16 19.93 6.16
CA THR A 132 23.41 20.18 6.92
C THR A 132 24.64 19.62 6.21
N ALA A 133 24.53 18.45 5.57
CA ALA A 133 25.62 17.86 4.79
C ALA A 133 25.96 18.74 3.58
N LEU A 134 24.97 19.20 2.83
CA LEU A 134 25.16 20.11 1.69
C LEU A 134 25.82 21.44 2.11
N SER A 135 25.42 22.00 3.25
CA SER A 135 26.04 23.20 3.82
C SER A 135 27.50 22.97 4.21
N ASN A 136 27.79 21.81 4.81
CA ASN A 136 29.17 21.42 5.14
C ASN A 136 30.03 21.22 3.88
N ASP A 137 29.50 20.58 2.84
CA ASP A 137 30.19 20.36 1.57
C ASP A 137 30.51 21.68 0.87
N ALA A 138 29.55 22.63 0.87
CA ALA A 138 29.79 23.98 0.35
C ALA A 138 30.93 24.68 1.09
N ARG A 139 30.94 24.60 2.44
CA ARG A 139 32.00 25.17 3.26
C ARG A 139 33.37 24.54 2.98
N VAL A 140 33.42 23.21 2.83
CA VAL A 140 34.66 22.50 2.50
C VAL A 140 35.14 22.88 1.10
N ALA A 141 34.24 23.01 0.13
CA ALA A 141 34.59 23.44 -1.22
C ALA A 141 35.20 24.85 -1.23
N ASP A 142 34.65 25.78 -0.44
CA ASP A 142 35.21 27.12 -0.31
C ASP A 142 36.55 27.14 0.43
N GLU A 143 36.74 26.28 1.43
CA GLU A 143 38.04 26.11 2.10
C GLU A 143 39.11 25.54 1.15
N ILE A 144 38.75 24.57 0.29
CA ILE A 144 39.64 24.05 -0.75
C ILE A 144 40.05 25.17 -1.72
N LYS A 145 39.11 25.98 -2.20
CA LYS A 145 39.42 27.13 -3.08
C LYS A 145 40.36 28.12 -2.40
N ARG A 146 40.13 28.41 -1.11
CA ARG A 146 40.98 29.31 -0.32
C ARG A 146 42.41 28.76 -0.20
N LEU A 147 42.55 27.48 0.14
CA LEU A 147 43.85 26.82 0.25
C LEU A 147 44.57 26.77 -1.10
N GLN A 148 43.85 26.55 -2.20
CA GLN A 148 44.42 26.59 -3.54
C GLN A 148 45.02 27.97 -3.85
N ALA A 149 44.29 29.05 -3.55
CA ALA A 149 44.78 30.41 -3.73
C ALA A 149 46.00 30.72 -2.84
N GLU A 150 46.04 30.21 -1.61
CA GLU A 150 47.20 30.34 -0.73
C GLU A 150 48.42 29.58 -1.27
N ILE A 151 48.23 28.38 -1.83
CA ILE A 151 49.30 27.60 -2.47
C ILE A 151 49.85 28.37 -3.67
N ASP A 152 48.99 28.84 -4.58
CA ASP A 152 49.39 29.57 -5.78
C ASP A 152 50.15 30.87 -5.41
N ALA A 153 49.68 31.57 -4.37
CA ALA A 153 50.37 32.76 -3.85
C ALA A 153 51.75 32.42 -3.28
N ASN A 154 51.87 31.35 -2.49
CA ASN A 154 53.14 30.89 -1.94
C ASN A 154 54.12 30.42 -3.03
N GLU A 155 53.63 29.71 -4.04
CA GLU A 155 54.43 29.31 -5.20
C GLU A 155 54.97 30.53 -5.95
N SER A 156 54.13 31.54 -6.20
CA SER A 156 54.57 32.78 -6.86
C SER A 156 55.62 33.54 -6.04
N ALA A 157 55.44 33.61 -4.72
CA ALA A 157 56.39 34.25 -3.80
C ALA A 157 57.72 33.49 -3.77
N PHE A 158 57.68 32.16 -3.74
CA PHE A 158 58.87 31.30 -3.79
C PHE A 158 59.65 31.48 -5.09
N LEU A 159 58.96 31.51 -6.24
CA LEU A 159 59.58 31.74 -7.54
C LEU A 159 60.23 33.14 -7.62
N ALA A 160 59.58 34.16 -7.08
CA ALA A 160 60.12 35.52 -7.01
C ALA A 160 61.40 35.57 -6.14
N GLN A 161 61.39 34.95 -4.96
CA GLN A 161 62.57 34.85 -4.11
C GLN A 161 63.71 34.08 -4.78
N LYS A 162 63.40 32.98 -5.47
CA LYS A 162 64.39 32.22 -6.25
C LYS A 162 65.03 33.08 -7.34
N GLN A 163 64.26 33.89 -8.04
CA GLN A 163 64.77 34.84 -9.05
C GLN A 163 65.64 35.92 -8.42
N GLN A 164 65.24 36.49 -7.28
CA GLN A 164 66.05 37.46 -6.53
C GLN A 164 67.41 36.87 -6.13
N LEU A 165 67.43 35.67 -5.53
CA LEU A 165 68.66 34.96 -5.16
C LEU A 165 69.54 34.65 -6.37
N ALA A 166 68.96 34.26 -7.51
CA ALA A 166 69.70 34.02 -8.73
C ALA A 166 70.35 35.32 -9.27
N ALA A 167 69.62 36.45 -9.19
CA ALA A 167 70.15 37.76 -9.57
C ALA A 167 71.27 38.23 -8.63
N GLU A 168 71.13 38.02 -7.31
CA GLU A 168 72.19 38.30 -6.33
C GLU A 168 73.45 37.46 -6.58
N LEU A 169 73.31 36.20 -6.97
CA LEU A 169 74.43 35.32 -7.33
C LEU A 169 75.11 35.72 -8.66
N GLN A 170 74.37 36.33 -9.58
CA GLN A 170 74.91 36.83 -10.85
C GLN A 170 75.54 38.23 -10.76
N GLN A 171 75.44 38.93 -9.61
CA GLN A 171 76.19 40.16 -9.41
C GLN A 171 77.70 39.87 -9.48
N PRO A 172 78.48 40.65 -10.25
CA PRO A 172 79.90 40.41 -10.41
C PRO A 172 80.61 40.46 -9.06
N LEU A 173 81.42 39.44 -8.82
CA LEU A 173 82.16 39.13 -7.60
C LEU A 173 83.32 40.14 -7.37
N ILE A 174 83.03 41.44 -7.32
CA ILE A 174 84.05 42.49 -7.21
C ILE A 174 84.24 42.96 -5.75
N GLU A 175 83.31 42.70 -4.83
CA GLU A 175 83.43 43.24 -3.46
C GLU A 175 83.40 42.23 -2.30
N ARG A 176 83.24 40.92 -2.57
CA ARG A 176 83.26 39.90 -1.50
C ARG A 176 84.61 39.16 -1.30
N THR A 177 85.63 39.41 -2.11
CA THR A 177 86.89 38.64 -2.10
C THR A 177 88.11 39.33 -1.47
N HIS A 178 88.02 40.57 -0.97
CA HIS A 178 89.21 41.30 -0.50
C HIS A 178 89.36 41.51 1.02
N LYS A 179 88.60 40.83 1.89
CA LYS A 179 88.77 40.97 3.35
C LYS A 179 88.98 39.69 4.18
N ALA A 180 89.10 38.51 3.57
CA ALA A 180 89.33 37.27 4.34
C ALA A 180 90.71 36.60 4.12
N TYR A 181 91.54 37.10 3.19
CA TYR A 181 92.89 36.56 2.95
C TYR A 181 93.98 37.57 3.33
N ARG A 182 94.08 37.94 4.60
CA ARG A 182 95.35 38.42 5.15
C ARG A 182 95.57 37.84 6.54
N ALA A 183 96.78 37.30 6.71
CA ALA A 183 97.35 36.69 7.89
C ALA A 183 96.87 35.25 8.18
N HIS A 184 97.69 34.25 7.87
CA HIS A 184 98.73 33.82 8.80
C HIS A 184 99.72 32.85 8.13
N LYS A 185 101.01 33.18 8.27
CA LYS A 185 102.18 32.39 7.87
C LYS A 185 102.39 31.35 8.97
N LEU A 186 102.15 30.07 8.71
CA LEU A 186 102.40 28.99 9.67
C LEU A 186 103.82 28.47 9.50
N GLU A 187 104.71 28.93 10.39
CA GLU A 187 106.05 28.37 10.57
C GLU A 187 105.97 27.06 11.37
N TYR A 188 106.63 26.04 10.84
CA TYR A 188 106.81 24.74 11.46
C TYR A 188 107.82 24.85 12.60
N ARG A 189 107.40 24.63 13.86
CA ARG A 189 108.33 24.44 14.99
C ARG A 189 108.06 23.13 15.73
N LYS A 190 109.12 22.33 15.84
CA LYS A 190 109.16 20.98 16.42
C LYS A 190 109.01 21.00 17.96
N LYS A 191 108.19 20.05 18.43
CA LYS A 191 108.24 19.28 19.69
C LYS A 191 107.90 20.00 21.02
N SER A 192 106.85 19.50 21.68
CA SER A 192 106.97 18.79 22.97
C SER A 192 105.70 18.00 23.28
N ASN A 193 105.90 16.78 23.79
CA ASN A 193 104.88 15.76 24.00
C ASN A 193 103.89 16.14 25.14
N LEU A 194 102.65 15.63 25.04
CA LEU A 194 101.61 15.51 26.09
C LEU A 194 100.58 16.64 26.31
N SER A 195 100.21 17.44 25.29
CA SER A 195 99.04 18.35 25.39
C SER A 195 97.93 18.19 24.33
N TRP A 196 98.08 17.24 23.39
CA TRP A 196 97.16 17.09 22.25
C TRP A 196 95.83 16.39 22.59
N LEU A 197 95.78 15.57 23.64
CA LEU A 197 94.56 14.88 24.08
C LEU A 197 93.51 15.82 24.69
N LYS A 198 93.91 16.91 25.38
CA LYS A 198 92.96 17.93 25.88
C LYS A 198 92.57 18.96 24.81
N LYS A 199 93.41 19.18 23.79
CA LYS A 199 93.15 20.15 22.71
C LYS A 199 92.17 19.61 21.66
N ILE A 200 92.20 18.32 21.34
CA ILE A 200 91.28 17.73 20.36
C ILE A 200 89.83 17.71 20.88
N ASP A 201 89.63 17.48 22.18
CA ASP A 201 88.30 17.58 22.79
C ASP A 201 87.76 19.01 22.82
N LEU A 202 88.64 20.01 23.04
CA LEU A 202 88.23 21.40 22.96
C LEU A 202 87.87 21.81 21.54
N VAL A 203 88.68 21.44 20.54
CA VAL A 203 88.44 21.77 19.13
C VAL A 203 87.15 21.10 18.62
N LYS A 204 86.95 19.81 18.92
CA LYS A 204 85.69 19.13 18.58
C LYS A 204 84.49 19.71 19.34
N ARG A 205 84.68 20.15 20.59
CA ARG A 205 83.63 20.87 21.33
C ARG A 205 83.33 22.25 20.73
N THR A 206 84.35 23.00 20.29
CA THR A 206 84.13 24.31 19.67
C THR A 206 83.48 24.17 18.30
N GLU A 207 83.89 23.20 17.47
CA GLU A 207 83.22 22.88 16.21
C GLU A 207 81.77 22.42 16.45
N SER A 208 81.51 21.62 17.49
CA SER A 208 80.15 21.23 17.87
C SER A 208 79.31 22.40 18.36
N LEU A 209 79.90 23.36 19.08
CA LEU A 209 79.21 24.55 19.56
C LEU A 209 78.93 25.54 18.44
N GLU A 210 79.86 25.72 17.50
CA GLU A 210 79.67 26.52 16.29
C GLU A 210 78.55 25.93 15.43
N ARG A 211 78.57 24.61 15.19
CA ARG A 211 77.49 23.91 14.48
C ARG A 211 76.13 24.07 15.16
N LYS A 212 76.08 23.96 16.49
CA LYS A 212 74.85 24.15 17.27
C LYS A 212 74.35 25.59 17.23
N LYS A 213 75.26 26.56 17.23
CA LYS A 213 74.93 27.97 17.08
C LYS A 213 74.38 28.25 15.68
N GLU A 214 75.02 27.75 14.62
CA GLU A 214 74.52 27.87 13.25
C GLU A 214 73.11 27.29 13.10
N LEU A 215 72.85 26.14 13.71
CA LEU A 215 71.51 25.52 13.70
C LEU A 215 70.48 26.33 14.50
N LEU A 216 70.88 26.95 15.61
CA LEU A 216 70.02 27.85 16.38
C LEU A 216 69.72 29.15 15.63
N ASP A 217 70.73 29.75 15.01
CA ASP A 217 70.59 30.96 14.20
C ASP A 217 69.71 30.67 12.97
N TYR A 218 69.91 29.51 12.32
CA TYR A 218 69.03 29.03 11.25
C TYR A 218 67.59 28.84 11.76
N ALA A 219 67.38 28.16 12.89
CA ALA A 219 66.06 27.93 13.45
C ALA A 219 65.35 29.25 13.82
N LEU A 220 66.06 30.19 14.44
CA LEU A 220 65.55 31.53 14.77
C LEU A 220 65.14 32.29 13.50
N SER A 221 65.98 32.24 12.45
CA SER A 221 65.68 32.88 11.17
C SER A 221 64.47 32.24 10.46
N ALA A 222 64.40 30.91 10.46
CA ALA A 222 63.35 30.14 9.79
C ALA A 222 61.99 30.32 10.46
N THR A 223 61.95 30.43 11.79
CA THR A 223 60.70 30.68 12.54
C THR A 223 60.43 32.17 12.80
N GLN A 224 61.32 33.07 12.34
CA GLN A 224 61.29 34.51 12.63
C GLN A 224 61.15 34.82 14.15
N ALA A 225 61.77 34.00 15.01
CA ALA A 225 61.65 34.16 16.45
C ALA A 225 62.70 35.17 16.96
N PRO A 226 62.32 36.12 17.83
CA PRO A 226 63.23 37.20 18.26
C PRO A 226 64.34 36.72 19.22
N ASN A 227 64.15 35.58 19.90
CA ASN A 227 65.15 34.97 20.78
C ASN A 227 64.88 33.46 20.97
N VAL A 228 65.85 32.75 21.54
CA VAL A 228 65.79 31.28 21.74
C VAL A 228 64.61 30.88 22.65
N ALA A 229 64.22 31.73 23.62
CA ALA A 229 63.07 31.47 24.48
C ALA A 229 61.74 31.50 23.71
N ALA A 230 61.58 32.43 22.77
CA ALA A 230 60.44 32.52 21.85
C ALA A 230 60.41 31.35 20.85
N LEU A 231 61.59 30.91 20.37
CA LEU A 231 61.72 29.69 19.56
C LEU A 231 61.27 28.44 20.35
N LEU A 232 61.68 28.32 21.61
CA LEU A 232 61.32 27.19 22.44
C LEU A 232 59.80 27.14 22.72
N THR A 233 59.19 28.29 23.01
CA THR A 233 57.74 28.37 23.26
C THR A 233 56.92 28.07 22.02
N THR A 234 57.33 28.57 20.85
CA THR A 234 56.69 28.23 19.58
C THR A 234 56.86 26.75 19.22
N PHE A 235 58.04 26.17 19.44
CA PHE A 235 58.29 24.74 19.26
C PHE A 235 57.43 23.88 20.18
N LEU A 236 57.36 24.20 21.48
CA LEU A 236 56.52 23.46 22.43
C LEU A 236 55.03 23.56 22.08
N ALA A 237 54.56 24.72 21.59
CA ALA A 237 53.19 24.89 21.12
C ALA A 237 52.92 24.06 19.84
N GLN A 238 53.89 23.96 18.93
CA GLN A 238 53.80 23.10 17.75
C GLN A 238 53.79 21.62 18.12
N GLU A 239 54.63 21.18 19.05
CA GLU A 239 54.64 19.80 19.56
C GLU A 239 53.32 19.47 20.26
N ALA A 240 52.75 20.38 21.05
CA ALA A 240 51.43 20.21 21.64
C ALA A 240 50.32 20.05 20.58
N LYS A 241 50.36 20.87 19.51
CA LYS A 241 49.43 20.74 18.37
C LYS A 241 49.61 19.42 17.63
N LYS A 242 50.84 19.00 17.35
CA LYS A 242 51.13 17.70 16.72
C LYS A 242 50.60 16.54 17.56
N ASN A 243 50.82 16.57 18.88
CA ASN A 243 50.30 15.55 19.80
C ASN A 243 48.76 15.54 19.85
N ALA A 244 48.11 16.71 19.78
CA ALA A 244 46.66 16.80 19.70
C ALA A 244 46.12 16.21 18.38
N VAL A 245 46.80 16.47 17.25
CA VAL A 245 46.44 15.87 15.96
C VAL A 245 46.66 14.35 15.97
N ALA A 246 47.78 13.87 16.52
CA ALA A 246 48.07 12.45 16.62
C ALA A 246 47.03 11.70 17.48
N THR A 247 46.62 12.27 18.61
CA THR A 247 45.57 11.69 19.46
C THR A 247 44.20 11.71 18.77
N ALA A 248 43.85 12.80 18.09
CA ALA A 248 42.61 12.88 17.29
C ALA A 248 42.59 11.86 16.14
N LEU A 249 43.73 11.65 15.47
CA LEU A 249 43.88 10.67 14.40
C LEU A 249 43.76 9.24 14.94
N ALA A 250 44.39 8.93 16.07
CA ALA A 250 44.24 7.63 16.75
C ALA A 250 42.77 7.36 17.14
N GLY A 251 42.07 8.38 17.65
CA GLY A 251 40.64 8.28 17.97
C GLY A 251 39.74 8.11 16.73
N ARG A 252 40.09 8.70 15.59
CA ARG A 252 39.41 8.45 14.30
C ARG A 252 39.69 7.03 13.79
N ALA A 253 40.92 6.56 13.86
CA ALA A 253 41.29 5.21 13.44
C ALA A 253 40.55 4.14 14.26
N SER A 254 40.43 4.35 15.58
CA SER A 254 39.64 3.46 16.45
C SER A 254 38.15 3.44 16.09
N ARG A 255 37.54 4.60 15.84
CA ARG A 255 36.14 4.68 15.37
C ARG A 255 35.94 4.01 14.01
N HIS A 256 36.88 4.20 13.08
CA HIS A 256 36.84 3.54 11.77
C HIS A 256 36.92 2.02 11.91
N ALA A 257 37.80 1.50 12.78
CA ALA A 257 37.86 0.08 13.08
C ALA A 257 36.54 -0.45 13.68
N GLN A 258 35.89 0.34 14.55
CA GLN A 258 34.59 -0.01 15.11
C GLN A 258 33.49 -0.03 14.05
N VAL A 259 33.45 0.95 13.15
CA VAL A 259 32.49 0.98 12.03
C VAL A 259 32.67 -0.24 11.14
N LEU A 260 33.90 -0.59 10.78
CA LEU A 260 34.18 -1.79 9.99
C LEU A 260 33.71 -3.07 10.69
N ALA A 261 33.88 -3.19 12.01
CA ALA A 261 33.35 -4.32 12.78
C ALA A 261 31.82 -4.36 12.74
N THR A 262 31.13 -3.23 12.93
CA THR A 262 29.67 -3.17 12.84
C THR A 262 29.13 -3.45 11.43
N MET A 263 29.87 -3.05 10.39
CA MET A 263 29.51 -3.39 9.01
C MET A 263 29.61 -4.90 8.78
N ALA A 264 30.67 -5.54 9.27
CA ALA A 264 30.82 -7.00 9.18
C ALA A 264 29.69 -7.75 9.94
N ASP A 265 29.27 -7.25 11.11
CA ASP A 265 28.14 -7.81 11.85
C ASP A 265 26.82 -7.68 11.07
N VAL A 266 26.58 -6.51 10.46
CA VAL A 266 25.39 -6.28 9.62
C VAL A 266 25.41 -7.16 8.36
N GLU A 267 26.57 -7.34 7.72
CA GLU A 267 26.73 -8.25 6.58
C GLU A 267 26.45 -9.71 6.98
N ALA A 268 26.90 -10.12 8.17
CA ALA A 268 26.62 -11.46 8.69
C ALA A 268 25.11 -11.66 8.99
N GLU A 269 24.42 -10.66 9.56
CA GLU A 269 22.97 -10.71 9.78
C GLU A 269 22.19 -10.69 8.46
N LEU A 270 22.63 -9.91 7.47
CA LEU A 270 22.03 -9.90 6.13
C LEU A 270 22.15 -11.27 5.46
N ALA A 271 23.30 -11.94 5.57
CA ALA A 271 23.47 -13.29 5.07
C ALA A 271 22.54 -14.30 5.76
N LYS A 272 22.32 -14.17 7.08
CA LYS A 272 21.35 -15.01 7.82
C LYS A 272 19.91 -14.76 7.36
N LEU A 273 19.52 -13.50 7.15
CA LEU A 273 18.19 -13.13 6.68
C LEU A 273 17.93 -13.62 5.25
N GLN A 274 18.91 -13.52 4.36
CA GLN A 274 18.81 -14.07 3.01
C GLN A 274 18.65 -15.60 3.01
N LEU A 275 19.35 -16.31 3.90
CA LEU A 275 19.16 -17.75 4.09
C LEU A 275 17.77 -18.09 4.67
N ALA A 276 17.23 -17.24 5.55
CA ALA A 276 15.88 -17.39 6.10
C ALA A 276 14.78 -17.11 5.05
N GLU A 277 14.94 -16.12 4.18
CA GLU A 277 14.00 -15.82 3.09
C GLU A 277 13.88 -16.97 2.07
N VAL A 278 14.95 -17.74 1.85
CA VAL A 278 14.93 -18.90 0.93
C VAL A 278 14.25 -20.13 1.55
N HIS A 279 14.20 -20.25 2.89
CA HIS A 279 13.69 -21.45 3.57
C HIS A 279 12.38 -21.26 4.34
N ALA A 280 11.83 -20.04 4.42
CA ALA A 280 10.69 -19.73 5.30
C ALA A 280 9.50 -19.03 4.62
N ASN A 281 9.08 -19.45 3.42
CA ASN A 281 7.72 -19.05 2.98
C ASN A 281 6.91 -20.18 2.33
N PRO A 282 6.42 -21.15 3.13
CA PRO A 282 5.41 -22.11 2.68
C PRO A 282 4.14 -21.43 2.13
N PHE A 283 3.87 -20.17 2.48
CA PHE A 283 2.71 -19.42 2.00
C PHE A 283 2.91 -18.77 0.62
N ARG A 284 4.13 -18.73 0.07
CA ARG A 284 4.37 -18.14 -1.26
C ARG A 284 3.74 -18.99 -2.36
N ALA A 285 3.87 -20.31 -2.27
CA ALA A 285 3.26 -21.23 -3.22
C ALA A 285 1.73 -21.16 -3.15
N ASP A 286 1.18 -21.10 -1.93
CA ASP A 286 -0.26 -20.99 -1.69
C ASP A 286 -0.83 -19.65 -2.17
N LEU A 287 -0.11 -18.55 -1.97
CA LEU A 287 -0.50 -17.22 -2.47
C LEU A 287 -0.46 -17.15 -4.00
N VAL A 288 0.55 -17.75 -4.63
CA VAL A 288 0.63 -17.83 -6.10
C VAL A 288 -0.53 -18.66 -6.65
N ALA A 289 -0.80 -19.83 -6.06
CA ALA A 289 -1.93 -20.67 -6.45
C ALA A 289 -3.29 -19.97 -6.21
N ALA A 290 -3.44 -19.23 -5.12
CA ALA A 290 -4.64 -18.45 -4.83
C ALA A 290 -4.85 -17.29 -5.81
N LEU A 291 -3.77 -16.63 -6.23
CA LEU A 291 -3.79 -15.58 -7.25
C LEU A 291 -4.15 -16.13 -8.64
N GLU A 292 -3.57 -17.26 -9.02
CA GLU A 292 -3.91 -17.96 -10.27
C GLU A 292 -5.39 -18.38 -10.29
N ALA A 293 -5.87 -19.02 -9.21
CA ALA A 293 -7.28 -19.38 -9.08
C ALA A 293 -8.22 -18.16 -9.09
N SER A 294 -7.79 -17.02 -8.55
CA SER A 294 -8.54 -15.76 -8.60
C SER A 294 -8.62 -15.20 -10.02
N ARG A 295 -7.50 -15.26 -10.75
CA ARG A 295 -7.43 -14.84 -12.16
C ARG A 295 -8.32 -15.71 -13.06
N ASP A 296 -8.34 -17.02 -12.84
CA ASP A 296 -9.19 -17.93 -13.61
C ASP A 296 -10.68 -17.67 -13.36
N ARG A 297 -11.07 -17.42 -12.10
CA ARG A 297 -12.45 -17.00 -11.78
C ARG A 297 -12.81 -15.67 -12.46
N ALA A 298 -11.90 -14.70 -12.46
CA ALA A 298 -12.14 -13.42 -13.13
C ALA A 298 -12.33 -13.59 -14.65
N ASN A 299 -11.56 -14.47 -15.29
CA ASN A 299 -11.71 -14.77 -16.71
C ASN A 299 -13.04 -15.44 -17.04
N VAL A 300 -13.51 -16.37 -16.19
CA VAL A 300 -14.83 -17.01 -16.35
C VAL A 300 -15.95 -15.98 -16.25
N VAL A 301 -15.92 -15.12 -15.22
CA VAL A 301 -16.92 -14.06 -15.05
C VAL A 301 -16.88 -13.07 -16.22
N ALA A 302 -15.70 -12.75 -16.74
CA ALA A 302 -15.58 -11.90 -17.94
C ALA A 302 -16.24 -12.55 -19.16
N ALA A 303 -16.02 -13.84 -19.39
CA ALA A 303 -16.64 -14.59 -20.49
C ALA A 303 -18.17 -14.69 -20.33
N GLU A 304 -18.66 -14.94 -19.11
CA GLU A 304 -20.09 -14.94 -18.80
C GLU A 304 -20.72 -13.56 -19.00
N SER A 305 -20.05 -12.48 -18.57
CA SER A 305 -20.56 -11.12 -18.80
C SER A 305 -20.62 -10.76 -20.29
N ALA A 306 -19.64 -11.21 -21.09
CA ALA A 306 -19.63 -11.00 -22.53
C ALA A 306 -20.78 -11.75 -23.24
N THR A 307 -21.07 -12.99 -22.82
CA THR A 307 -22.22 -13.75 -23.34
C THR A 307 -23.56 -13.14 -22.92
N VAL A 308 -23.67 -12.62 -21.69
CA VAL A 308 -24.86 -11.87 -21.26
C VAL A 308 -25.03 -10.59 -22.06
N ALA A 309 -23.96 -9.82 -22.29
CA ALA A 309 -24.02 -8.61 -23.12
C ALA A 309 -24.42 -8.93 -24.58
N SER A 310 -23.88 -10.02 -25.14
CA SER A 310 -24.24 -10.47 -26.49
C SER A 310 -25.70 -10.94 -26.58
N THR A 311 -26.24 -11.58 -25.54
CA THR A 311 -27.65 -12.00 -25.54
C THR A 311 -28.56 -10.81 -25.34
N LEU A 312 -28.19 -9.83 -24.52
CA LEU A 312 -28.96 -8.62 -24.31
C LEU A 312 -29.07 -7.79 -25.59
N THR A 313 -27.97 -7.59 -26.31
CA THR A 313 -27.97 -6.90 -27.63
C THR A 313 -28.79 -7.65 -28.69
N GLN A 314 -28.78 -8.99 -28.67
CA GLN A 314 -29.65 -9.80 -29.54
C GLN A 314 -31.14 -9.69 -29.16
N LEU A 315 -31.45 -9.38 -27.90
CA LEU A 315 -32.83 -9.21 -27.41
C LEU A 315 -33.36 -7.77 -27.55
N GLU A 316 -32.48 -6.77 -27.65
CA GLU A 316 -32.88 -5.36 -27.81
C GLU A 316 -33.72 -5.14 -29.08
N SER A 317 -33.29 -5.68 -30.22
CA SER A 317 -34.02 -5.55 -31.49
C SER A 317 -35.43 -6.17 -31.45
N PRO A 318 -35.63 -7.43 -31.01
CA PRO A 318 -36.97 -8.01 -30.93
C PRO A 318 -37.83 -7.38 -29.83
N ILE A 319 -37.27 -6.91 -28.70
CA ILE A 319 -38.02 -6.19 -27.68
C ILE A 319 -38.47 -4.82 -28.19
N ALA A 320 -37.59 -4.08 -28.90
CA ALA A 320 -37.95 -2.83 -29.53
C ALA A 320 -39.05 -3.04 -30.60
N ALA A 321 -38.94 -4.09 -31.41
CA ALA A 321 -39.98 -4.43 -32.39
C ALA A 321 -41.32 -4.78 -31.73
N LEU A 322 -41.32 -5.51 -30.60
CA LEU A 322 -42.53 -5.79 -29.82
C LEU A 322 -43.11 -4.53 -29.17
N TYR A 323 -42.25 -3.62 -28.70
CA TYR A 323 -42.65 -2.34 -28.14
C TYR A 323 -43.35 -1.49 -29.20
N GLU A 324 -42.73 -1.29 -30.37
CA GLU A 324 -43.38 -0.60 -31.49
C GLU A 324 -44.70 -1.26 -31.86
N LEU A 325 -44.76 -2.60 -31.95
CA LEU A 325 -46.00 -3.30 -32.28
C LEU A 325 -47.15 -3.06 -31.27
N ALA A 326 -46.79 -2.99 -29.99
CA ALA A 326 -47.72 -2.78 -28.88
C ALA A 326 -48.17 -1.33 -28.76
N PHE A 327 -47.36 -0.38 -29.20
CA PHE A 327 -47.51 1.03 -28.85
C PHE A 327 -47.63 2.00 -30.03
N GLU A 328 -47.34 1.61 -31.28
CA GLU A 328 -47.50 2.43 -32.50
C GLU A 328 -48.92 2.97 -32.74
N THR A 329 -49.93 2.43 -32.06
CA THR A 329 -51.34 2.80 -32.27
C THR A 329 -52.00 3.52 -31.09
N LEU A 330 -51.26 3.78 -30.00
CA LEU A 330 -51.81 4.50 -28.85
C LEU A 330 -51.21 5.92 -28.75
N PRO A 331 -52.03 6.98 -28.70
CA PRO A 331 -51.57 8.32 -28.37
C PRO A 331 -50.83 8.30 -27.02
N THR A 332 -49.72 9.03 -26.91
CA THR A 332 -48.85 9.10 -25.72
C THR A 332 -49.61 9.39 -24.42
N GLU A 333 -50.78 10.02 -24.49
CA GLU A 333 -51.68 10.28 -23.35
C GLU A 333 -52.38 9.03 -22.79
N MET A 334 -52.67 8.01 -23.61
CA MET A 334 -53.29 6.75 -23.13
C MET A 334 -52.29 5.83 -22.42
N MET A 335 -50.99 5.99 -22.66
CA MET A 335 -49.93 5.17 -22.04
C MET A 335 -49.85 5.35 -20.52
N SER A 336 -50.07 6.57 -20.04
CA SER A 336 -50.11 6.89 -18.59
C SER A 336 -51.30 6.23 -17.89
N ILE A 337 -52.43 6.11 -18.58
CA ILE A 337 -53.66 5.50 -18.05
C ILE A 337 -53.53 3.98 -17.98
N VAL A 338 -52.92 3.36 -18.99
CA VAL A 338 -52.72 1.89 -19.05
C VAL A 338 -51.80 1.40 -17.93
N TRP A 339 -50.70 2.10 -17.63
CA TRP A 339 -49.81 1.70 -16.53
C TRP A 339 -50.42 1.94 -15.15
N SER A 340 -51.40 2.83 -15.05
CA SER A 340 -52.15 3.11 -13.81
C SER A 340 -53.35 2.18 -13.61
N ALA A 341 -53.73 1.37 -14.62
CA ALA A 341 -54.95 0.56 -14.63
C ALA A 341 -54.65 -0.91 -15.03
N PRO A 342 -54.33 -1.80 -14.07
CA PRO A 342 -53.89 -3.18 -14.35
C PRO A 342 -54.94 -4.07 -15.04
N HIS A 343 -56.22 -3.66 -15.07
CA HIS A 343 -57.29 -4.40 -15.73
C HIS A 343 -57.29 -4.24 -17.27
N LEU A 344 -56.56 -3.27 -17.81
CA LEU A 344 -56.44 -3.05 -19.26
C LEU A 344 -55.26 -3.81 -19.89
N LEU A 345 -54.33 -4.30 -19.07
CA LEU A 345 -53.16 -5.08 -19.50
C LEU A 345 -53.53 -6.34 -20.32
N PRO A 346 -54.52 -7.16 -19.92
CA PRO A 346 -54.90 -8.36 -20.68
C PRO A 346 -55.44 -8.04 -22.07
N SER A 347 -56.14 -6.91 -22.22
CA SER A 347 -56.72 -6.48 -23.51
C SER A 347 -55.64 -5.98 -24.47
N LEU A 348 -54.60 -5.32 -23.95
CA LEU A 348 -53.41 -4.96 -24.72
C LEU A 348 -52.60 -6.19 -25.10
N LEU A 349 -52.40 -7.13 -24.17
CA LEU A 349 -51.67 -8.37 -24.43
C LEU A 349 -52.33 -9.19 -25.55
N ALA A 350 -53.67 -9.32 -25.50
CA ALA A 350 -54.44 -10.01 -26.54
C ALA A 350 -54.35 -9.33 -27.91
N ARG A 351 -54.27 -7.99 -27.95
CA ARG A 351 -54.11 -7.22 -29.20
C ARG A 351 -52.71 -7.39 -29.79
N VAL A 352 -51.68 -7.38 -28.94
CA VAL A 352 -50.30 -7.68 -29.34
C VAL A 352 -50.19 -9.10 -29.86
N GLU A 353 -50.77 -10.06 -29.14
CA GLU A 353 -50.79 -11.48 -29.53
C GLU A 353 -51.46 -11.69 -30.89
N ALA A 354 -52.61 -11.04 -31.13
CA ALA A 354 -53.31 -11.10 -32.41
C ALA A 354 -52.45 -10.54 -33.57
N ARG A 355 -51.81 -9.39 -33.35
CA ARG A 355 -51.01 -8.70 -34.38
C ARG A 355 -49.69 -9.41 -34.69
N VAL A 356 -49.02 -9.92 -33.65
CA VAL A 356 -47.83 -10.78 -33.81
C VAL A 356 -48.21 -12.07 -34.54
N SER A 357 -49.33 -12.69 -34.17
CA SER A 357 -49.82 -13.90 -34.85
C SER A 357 -50.12 -13.63 -36.32
N GLU A 358 -50.76 -12.50 -36.65
CA GLU A 358 -51.03 -12.08 -38.02
C GLU A 358 -49.75 -11.86 -38.83
N GLN A 359 -48.75 -11.16 -38.28
CA GLN A 359 -47.46 -10.96 -38.95
C GLN A 359 -46.69 -12.25 -39.17
N VAL A 360 -46.65 -13.14 -38.17
CA VAL A 360 -45.99 -14.46 -38.31
C VAL A 360 -46.69 -15.28 -39.38
N LEU A 361 -48.02 -15.32 -39.37
CA LEU A 361 -48.80 -16.03 -40.40
C LEU A 361 -48.64 -15.40 -41.78
N SER A 362 -48.54 -14.08 -41.88
CA SER A 362 -48.24 -13.37 -43.12
C SER A 362 -46.86 -13.74 -43.64
N CYS A 363 -45.81 -13.68 -42.82
CA CYS A 363 -44.45 -14.05 -43.21
C CYS A 363 -44.33 -15.52 -43.63
N VAL A 364 -45.03 -16.42 -42.92
CA VAL A 364 -45.14 -17.84 -43.30
C VAL A 364 -45.86 -17.97 -44.64
N ALA A 365 -46.95 -17.23 -44.88
CA ALA A 365 -47.66 -17.24 -46.15
C ALA A 365 -46.79 -16.70 -47.30
N THR A 366 -46.02 -15.63 -47.11
CA THR A 366 -45.09 -15.11 -48.14
C THR A 366 -43.94 -16.07 -48.42
N ALA A 367 -43.39 -16.72 -47.38
CA ALA A 367 -42.34 -17.73 -47.55
C ALA A 367 -42.85 -18.96 -48.34
N CYS A 368 -44.12 -19.32 -48.16
CA CYS A 368 -44.78 -20.37 -48.91
C CYS A 368 -45.10 -19.98 -50.38
N GLN A 369 -45.41 -18.70 -50.66
CA GLN A 369 -45.71 -18.22 -52.02
C GLN A 369 -44.55 -18.34 -53.01
N GLY A 370 -43.30 -18.44 -52.53
CA GLY A 370 -42.11 -18.60 -53.36
C GLY A 370 -41.79 -20.03 -53.80
N VAL A 371 -42.57 -21.03 -53.36
CA VAL A 371 -42.28 -22.45 -53.60
C VAL A 371 -43.39 -23.08 -54.45
N ALA A 372 -43.07 -23.45 -55.69
CA ALA A 372 -44.04 -23.93 -56.68
C ALA A 372 -44.70 -25.28 -56.33
N ASP A 373 -44.02 -26.11 -55.54
CA ASP A 373 -44.51 -27.44 -55.15
C ASP A 373 -45.02 -27.46 -53.70
N SER A 374 -46.30 -27.79 -53.51
CA SER A 374 -46.97 -27.79 -52.20
C SER A 374 -46.41 -28.82 -51.20
N SER A 375 -45.59 -29.77 -51.67
CA SER A 375 -44.95 -30.81 -50.86
C SER A 375 -43.67 -30.36 -50.15
N THR A 376 -43.06 -29.26 -50.60
CA THR A 376 -41.79 -28.72 -50.04
C THR A 376 -41.98 -27.62 -49.00
N TRP A 377 -43.21 -27.16 -48.76
CA TRP A 377 -43.48 -26.10 -47.79
C TRP A 377 -43.19 -26.50 -46.33
N PRO A 378 -43.44 -27.75 -45.88
CA PRO A 378 -43.14 -28.17 -44.51
C PRO A 378 -41.65 -28.22 -44.20
N SER A 379 -40.77 -28.31 -45.21
CA SER A 379 -39.31 -28.38 -45.04
C SER A 379 -38.62 -27.02 -45.10
N LEU A 380 -39.36 -25.93 -45.37
CA LEU A 380 -38.82 -24.58 -45.28
C LEU A 380 -38.44 -24.27 -43.82
N PRO A 381 -37.22 -23.79 -43.52
CA PRO A 381 -36.73 -23.64 -42.14
C PRO A 381 -37.64 -22.81 -41.23
N LEU A 382 -38.28 -21.77 -41.78
CA LEU A 382 -39.20 -20.90 -41.04
C LEU A 382 -40.53 -21.61 -40.71
N VAL A 383 -41.06 -22.40 -41.66
CA VAL A 383 -42.33 -23.13 -41.53
C VAL A 383 -42.16 -24.36 -40.65
N ALA A 384 -41.05 -25.08 -40.80
CA ALA A 384 -40.67 -26.21 -39.94
C ALA A 384 -40.58 -25.78 -38.47
N ARG A 385 -39.87 -24.68 -38.19
CA ARG A 385 -39.73 -24.13 -36.84
C ARG A 385 -41.06 -23.64 -36.26
N PHE A 386 -41.93 -23.05 -37.09
CA PHE A 386 -43.30 -22.67 -36.68
C PHE A 386 -44.18 -23.89 -36.35
N LEU A 387 -44.12 -24.94 -37.16
CA LEU A 387 -44.87 -26.19 -36.94
C LEU A 387 -44.35 -26.97 -35.71
N GLU A 388 -43.04 -26.94 -35.45
CA GLU A 388 -42.43 -27.49 -34.24
C GLU A 388 -42.91 -26.76 -32.98
N LEU A 389 -42.91 -25.42 -33.00
CA LEU A 389 -43.38 -24.61 -31.86
C LEU A 389 -44.88 -24.76 -31.59
N ARG A 390 -45.69 -25.02 -32.62
CA ARG A 390 -47.13 -25.36 -32.47
C ARG A 390 -47.40 -26.83 -32.13
N GLY A 391 -46.35 -27.67 -32.03
CA GLY A 391 -46.48 -29.09 -31.73
C GLY A 391 -47.13 -29.92 -32.85
N ALA A 392 -47.19 -29.39 -34.07
CA ALA A 392 -47.83 -30.04 -35.22
C ALA A 392 -46.93 -31.09 -35.90
N THR A 393 -45.61 -31.03 -35.71
CA THR A 393 -44.66 -32.08 -36.09
C THR A 393 -44.46 -33.07 -34.94
N ARG A 394 -45.51 -33.85 -34.60
CA ARG A 394 -45.28 -35.15 -33.97
C ARG A 394 -44.70 -36.09 -35.03
N HIS A 395 -43.38 -36.10 -35.19
CA HIS A 395 -42.69 -37.29 -35.67
C HIS A 395 -42.37 -38.23 -34.49
N PRO A 396 -42.37 -39.56 -34.73
CA PRO A 396 -42.44 -40.55 -33.68
C PRO A 396 -41.20 -40.54 -32.80
N ALA A 397 -41.42 -40.84 -31.53
CA ALA A 397 -40.44 -40.89 -30.48
C ALA A 397 -39.22 -41.77 -30.84
N THR A 398 -38.06 -41.13 -30.94
CA THR A 398 -36.79 -41.74 -30.53
C THR A 398 -36.22 -40.84 -29.43
N PRO A 399 -36.23 -41.26 -28.17
CA PRO A 399 -35.61 -40.48 -27.10
C PRO A 399 -34.08 -40.50 -27.29
N PRO A 400 -33.37 -39.39 -27.02
CA PRO A 400 -31.92 -39.44 -26.89
C PRO A 400 -31.55 -40.36 -25.72
N PRO A 401 -30.42 -41.08 -25.76
CA PRO A 401 -30.01 -41.96 -24.68
C PRO A 401 -29.73 -41.12 -23.43
N VAL A 402 -30.68 -41.16 -22.49
CA VAL A 402 -30.46 -40.80 -21.10
C VAL A 402 -29.51 -41.88 -20.57
N VAL A 403 -28.24 -41.52 -20.40
CA VAL A 403 -27.31 -42.32 -19.59
C VAL A 403 -27.74 -42.15 -18.13
N PRO A 404 -28.21 -43.19 -17.44
CA PRO A 404 -28.47 -43.11 -16.01
C PRO A 404 -27.12 -43.21 -15.26
N PRO A 405 -26.89 -42.43 -14.19
CA PRO A 405 -25.77 -42.69 -13.30
C PRO A 405 -26.00 -44.07 -12.65
N SER A 406 -25.10 -44.99 -12.96
CA SER A 406 -25.15 -46.37 -12.50
C SER A 406 -25.02 -46.41 -10.97
N ILE A 407 -26.11 -46.80 -10.31
CA ILE A 407 -26.10 -47.30 -8.93
C ILE A 407 -25.47 -48.70 -8.99
N MET A 408 -24.22 -48.84 -8.56
CA MET A 408 -23.66 -50.15 -8.24
C MET A 408 -23.95 -50.48 -6.77
N THR A 409 -24.80 -51.48 -6.55
CA THR A 409 -24.94 -52.18 -5.28
C THR A 409 -23.84 -53.24 -5.13
N HIS A 410 -23.23 -53.20 -3.95
CA HIS A 410 -22.37 -54.16 -3.23
C HIS A 410 -22.14 -55.59 -3.77
N GLY A 411 -20.89 -56.04 -3.59
CA GLY A 411 -20.48 -57.44 -3.59
C GLY A 411 -19.08 -57.65 -2.97
N ASN A 412 -19.03 -57.64 -1.64
CA ASN A 412 -18.03 -58.18 -0.68
C ASN A 412 -16.63 -58.63 -1.17
N SER A 413 -15.60 -58.10 -0.50
CA SER A 413 -14.83 -58.83 0.54
C SER A 413 -13.41 -58.25 0.65
N SER A 414 -13.15 -57.47 1.70
CA SER A 414 -12.22 -57.84 2.77
C SER A 414 -11.64 -56.60 3.46
N LYS A 415 -11.83 -56.61 4.78
CA LYS A 415 -10.82 -56.26 5.79
C LYS A 415 -10.77 -54.80 6.29
N ASP A 416 -11.07 -54.74 7.59
CA ASP A 416 -10.71 -53.74 8.60
C ASP A 416 -11.43 -52.38 8.56
N THR A 417 -12.56 -52.35 9.28
CA THR A 417 -13.23 -51.14 9.78
C THR A 417 -12.60 -50.71 11.10
N ALA A 418 -11.94 -49.56 11.10
CA ALA A 418 -11.87 -48.66 12.26
C ALA A 418 -11.72 -47.23 11.75
N ASP A 419 -12.57 -46.35 12.28
CA ASP A 419 -12.52 -44.88 12.25
C ASP A 419 -12.83 -44.17 10.93
N ASP A 420 -14.13 -44.00 10.69
CA ASP A 420 -14.69 -43.01 9.78
C ASP A 420 -15.21 -41.81 10.60
N ASP A 421 -14.30 -41.18 11.34
CA ASP A 421 -14.42 -39.79 11.78
C ASP A 421 -13.48 -38.98 10.88
N ASP A 422 -14.02 -38.25 9.91
CA ASP A 422 -13.52 -36.94 9.47
C ASP A 422 -14.02 -36.56 8.07
N LYS A 423 -15.16 -35.87 8.05
CA LYS A 423 -15.47 -34.91 6.97
C LYS A 423 -15.65 -33.52 7.56
N TRP A 424 -14.57 -32.99 8.12
CA TRP A 424 -14.42 -31.56 8.38
C TRP A 424 -13.58 -30.92 7.26
N PRO A 425 -13.87 -29.66 6.87
CA PRO A 425 -13.05 -28.92 5.92
C PRO A 425 -11.60 -28.85 6.40
N VAL A 426 -10.64 -29.02 5.50
CA VAL A 426 -9.18 -29.07 5.76
C VAL A 426 -8.67 -27.84 6.54
N HIS A 427 -9.40 -26.72 6.51
CA HIS A 427 -9.09 -25.51 7.26
C HIS A 427 -9.36 -25.62 8.78
N SER A 428 -10.20 -26.55 9.22
CA SER A 428 -10.55 -26.73 10.63
C SER A 428 -9.48 -27.53 11.40
N LYS A 429 -8.76 -28.46 10.75
CA LYS A 429 -7.68 -29.24 11.39
C LYS A 429 -6.43 -28.41 11.67
N ALA A 430 -6.06 -27.50 10.78
CA ALA A 430 -4.93 -26.58 11.00
C ALA A 430 -5.22 -25.61 12.16
N LEU A 431 -6.48 -25.18 12.30
CA LEU A 431 -6.91 -24.25 13.35
C LEU A 431 -7.00 -24.94 14.73
N LEU A 432 -7.42 -26.21 14.76
CA LEU A 432 -7.39 -27.05 15.97
C LEU A 432 -5.95 -27.39 16.41
N ALA A 433 -5.04 -27.69 15.48
CA ALA A 433 -3.63 -27.93 15.79
C ALA A 433 -2.94 -26.66 16.35
N ALA A 434 -3.25 -25.48 15.82
CA ALA A 434 -2.74 -24.20 16.31
C ALA A 434 -3.32 -23.83 17.70
N LEU A 435 -4.56 -24.21 17.99
CA LEU A 435 -5.19 -23.99 19.30
C LEU A 435 -4.64 -24.93 20.38
N HIS A 436 -4.36 -26.20 20.03
CA HIS A 436 -3.75 -27.16 20.97
C HIS A 436 -2.28 -26.80 21.28
N ALA A 437 -1.51 -26.38 20.27
CA ALA A 437 -0.13 -25.90 20.48
C ALA A 437 -0.05 -24.65 21.39
N LYS A 438 -1.05 -23.76 21.32
CA LYS A 438 -1.16 -22.61 22.24
C LYS A 438 -1.60 -22.99 23.65
N HIS A 439 -2.41 -24.04 23.81
CA HIS A 439 -2.84 -24.48 25.13
C HIS A 439 -1.69 -25.18 25.89
N ASP A 440 -0.85 -25.95 25.21
CA ASP A 440 0.28 -26.65 25.84
C ASP A 440 1.44 -25.70 26.19
N ALA A 441 1.64 -24.63 25.41
CA ALA A 441 2.60 -23.56 25.72
C ALA A 441 2.19 -22.65 26.90
N ALA A 442 0.92 -22.69 27.33
CA ALA A 442 0.41 -21.91 28.46
C ALA A 442 0.40 -22.70 29.79
N LYS A 443 0.83 -23.98 29.77
CA LYS A 443 0.91 -24.87 30.94
C LYS A 443 2.35 -25.22 31.36
N GLN A 444 3.36 -24.71 30.64
CA GLN A 444 4.76 -24.64 31.09
C GLN A 444 5.02 -23.24 31.63
#